data_AF-A0A3M1ZDL4-F1
#
_entry.id   AF-A0A3M1ZDL4-F1
#
_cell.length_a   1.000
_cell.length_b   1.000
_cell.length_c   1.000
_cell.angle_alpha   90.00
_cell.angle_beta   90.00
_cell.angle_gamma   90.00
#
_symmetry.space_group_name_H-M   'P 1'
#
loop_
_entity.id
_entity.type
_entity.pdbx_description
1 polymer ?
#
loop_
_entity_poly.entity_id
_entity_poly.type
_entity_poly.pdbx_seq_one_letter_code
_entity_poly.pdbx_strand_id
1 'polypeptide(L)'
;MFLIFLFLFSSTILLLRSFFILAGLWKGPILRSFEKYGDPENIYLPLLHTFIWFMLFVVSLLAVLFGDENATASMFSFLVLFSLILWNIYPRLKTFADNHPHIFMALPRWYVELRMRTSRDERRRLAYMWLRLPLSMQLHLSTNDHAFFHWADLVLISAVGYDYEE
;
A
#
# COMPACT_ATOMS: atom_id res chain seq x y z
N MET A 1 14.94 23.40 -13.13
CA MET A 1 14.90 23.36 -11.64
C MET A 1 13.50 23.19 -11.04
N PHE A 2 12.49 24.01 -11.38
CA PHE A 2 11.15 23.92 -10.77
C PHE A 2 10.53 22.51 -10.80
N LEU A 3 10.60 21.81 -11.95
CA LEU A 3 10.10 20.43 -12.07
C LEU A 3 10.80 19.45 -11.11
N ILE A 4 12.10 19.61 -10.87
CA ILE A 4 12.87 18.74 -9.97
C ILE A 4 12.40 18.94 -8.53
N PHE A 5 12.14 20.18 -8.11
CA PHE A 5 11.56 20.46 -6.79
C PHE A 5 10.17 19.86 -6.63
N LEU A 6 9.33 19.90 -7.66
CA LEU A 6 8.02 19.22 -7.64
C LEU A 6 8.17 17.69 -7.52
N PHE A 7 9.11 17.08 -8.24
CA PHE A 7 9.40 15.65 -8.11
C PHE A 7 9.93 15.29 -6.72
N LEU A 8 10.83 16.08 -6.17
CA LEU A 8 11.35 15.89 -4.82
C LEU A 8 10.23 15.98 -3.77
N PHE A 9 9.40 17.02 -3.86
CA PHE A 9 8.29 17.23 -2.94
C PHE A 9 7.25 16.10 -3.03
N SER A 10 6.82 15.74 -4.23
CA SER A 10 5.87 14.64 -4.45
C SER A 10 6.42 13.29 -3.98
N SER A 11 7.69 12.99 -4.26
CA SER A 11 8.34 11.76 -3.81
C SER A 11 8.44 11.67 -2.29
N THR A 12 8.68 12.80 -1.61
CA THR A 12 8.73 12.86 -0.15
C THR A 12 7.36 12.57 0.47
N ILE A 13 6.29 13.18 -0.06
CA ILE A 13 4.93 12.92 0.41
C ILE A 13 4.56 11.44 0.22
N LEU A 14 4.89 10.88 -0.95
CA LEU A 14 4.54 9.50 -1.27
C LEU A 14 5.37 8.49 -0.47
N LEU A 15 6.64 8.80 -0.20
CA LEU A 15 7.48 8.03 0.72
C LEU A 15 6.89 8.04 2.13
N LEU A 16 6.53 9.20 2.63
CA LEU A 16 5.99 9.37 3.99
C LEU A 16 4.64 8.64 4.12
N ARG A 17 3.78 8.71 3.10
CA ARG A 17 2.58 7.87 2.99
C ARG A 17 2.91 6.38 3.05
N SER A 18 3.89 5.95 2.28
CA SER A 18 4.26 4.53 2.18
C SER A 18 4.88 4.00 3.49
N PHE A 19 5.62 4.86 4.20
CA PHE A 19 6.14 4.60 5.53
C PHE A 19 5.02 4.41 6.55
N PHE A 20 3.99 5.28 6.54
CA PHE A 20 2.82 5.10 7.42
C PHE A 20 2.07 3.80 7.16
N ILE A 21 2.03 3.34 5.90
CA ILE A 21 1.42 2.06 5.55
C ILE A 21 2.27 0.89 6.09
N LEU A 22 3.59 0.93 5.90
CA LEU A 22 4.50 -0.10 6.42
C LEU A 22 4.51 -0.15 7.96
N ALA A 23 4.44 1.00 8.62
CA ALA A 23 4.34 1.12 10.06
C ALA A 23 2.99 0.63 10.62
N GLY A 24 2.00 0.35 9.77
CA GLY A 24 0.66 -0.08 10.17
C GLY A 24 -0.28 1.03 10.63
N LEU A 25 0.20 2.29 10.64
CA LEU A 25 -0.55 3.46 11.08
C LEU A 25 -1.63 3.90 10.08
N TRP A 26 -1.51 3.49 8.81
CA TRP A 26 -2.49 3.82 7.77
C TRP A 26 -3.04 2.56 7.09
N LYS A 27 -4.17 2.07 7.61
CA LYS A 27 -4.81 0.81 7.17
C LYS A 27 -5.70 0.95 5.93
N GLY A 28 -6.26 2.15 5.69
CA GLY A 28 -7.23 2.41 4.63
C GLY A 28 -6.81 2.02 3.20
N PRO A 29 -5.59 2.33 2.73
CA PRO A 29 -5.14 1.95 1.40
C PRO A 29 -5.13 0.44 1.16
N ILE A 30 -4.81 -0.33 2.21
CA ILE A 30 -4.80 -1.80 2.14
C ILE A 30 -6.24 -2.33 2.13
N LEU A 31 -7.13 -1.82 2.99
CA LEU A 31 -8.52 -2.27 3.03
C LEU A 31 -9.26 -1.99 1.72
N ARG A 32 -8.99 -0.86 1.07
CA ARG A 32 -9.52 -0.57 -0.29
C ARG A 32 -9.12 -1.61 -1.33
N SER A 33 -7.97 -2.26 -1.17
CA SER A 33 -7.55 -3.31 -2.11
C SER A 33 -8.45 -4.55 -2.06
N PHE A 34 -9.17 -4.76 -0.96
CA PHE A 34 -10.09 -5.89 -0.78
C PHE A 34 -11.49 -5.65 -1.37
N GLU A 35 -11.82 -4.42 -1.80
CA GLU A 35 -13.15 -4.09 -2.33
C GLU A 35 -13.47 -4.78 -3.67
N LYS A 36 -12.44 -5.05 -4.49
CA LYS A 36 -12.62 -5.45 -5.90
C LYS A 36 -13.26 -6.85 -6.05
N TYR A 37 -14.36 -6.92 -6.81
CA TYR A 37 -15.05 -8.17 -7.17
C TYR A 37 -14.44 -8.82 -8.43
N GLY A 38 -14.45 -10.16 -8.50
CA GLY A 38 -14.04 -10.93 -9.70
C GLY A 38 -12.55 -11.24 -9.83
N ASP A 39 -11.66 -10.29 -9.57
CA ASP A 39 -10.21 -10.49 -9.76
C ASP A 39 -9.57 -11.28 -8.61
N PRO A 40 -8.52 -12.10 -8.88
CA PRO A 40 -7.70 -12.68 -7.82
C PRO A 40 -7.23 -11.57 -6.86
N GLU A 41 -7.27 -11.87 -5.57
CA GLU A 41 -7.03 -10.88 -4.54
C GLU A 41 -5.63 -10.29 -4.69
N ASN A 42 -5.55 -9.01 -5.06
CA ASN A 42 -4.27 -8.38 -5.32
C ASN A 42 -3.48 -8.28 -4.02
N ILE A 43 -2.30 -8.89 -3.99
CA ILE A 43 -1.36 -8.73 -2.89
C ILE A 43 -0.90 -7.28 -2.92
N TYR A 44 -1.21 -6.53 -1.85
CA TYR A 44 -0.66 -5.20 -1.68
C TYR A 44 0.85 -5.34 -1.41
N LEU A 45 1.69 -4.75 -2.27
CA LEU A 45 3.15 -4.80 -2.19
C LEU A 45 3.69 -3.46 -1.68
N PRO A 46 3.58 -3.16 -0.37
CA PRO A 46 3.97 -1.86 0.16
C PRO A 46 5.47 -1.61 -0.01
N LEU A 47 6.29 -2.65 0.13
CA LEU A 47 7.75 -2.56 0.04
C LEU A 47 8.24 -2.23 -1.38
N LEU A 48 7.56 -2.75 -2.41
CA LEU A 48 7.87 -2.37 -3.80
C LEU A 48 7.56 -0.89 -4.03
N HIS A 49 6.40 -0.43 -3.57
CA HIS A 49 6.02 0.97 -3.68
C HIS A 49 7.02 1.88 -2.94
N THR A 50 7.45 1.51 -1.73
CA THR A 50 8.43 2.29 -0.97
C THR A 50 9.77 2.36 -1.69
N PHE A 51 10.21 1.25 -2.30
CA PHE A 51 11.47 1.21 -3.06
C PHE A 51 11.42 2.10 -4.30
N ILE A 52 10.32 2.07 -5.06
CA ILE A 52 10.12 2.92 -6.24
C ILE A 52 10.20 4.40 -5.86
N TRP A 53 9.46 4.81 -4.82
CA TRP A 53 9.47 6.21 -4.37
C TRP A 53 10.80 6.62 -3.75
N PHE A 54 11.49 5.71 -3.07
CA PHE A 54 12.81 5.95 -2.51
C PHE A 54 13.85 6.23 -3.60
N MET A 55 13.87 5.43 -4.66
CA MET A 55 14.78 5.65 -5.78
C MET A 55 14.50 6.99 -6.46
N LEU A 56 13.22 7.34 -6.67
CA LEU A 56 12.84 8.62 -7.25
C LEU A 56 13.23 9.81 -6.36
N PHE A 57 13.11 9.66 -5.03
CA PHE A 57 13.58 10.63 -4.06
C PHE A 57 15.10 10.81 -4.10
N VAL A 58 15.87 9.73 -4.10
CA VAL A 58 17.35 9.80 -4.16
C VAL A 58 17.80 10.50 -5.43
N VAL A 59 17.23 10.14 -6.59
CA VAL A 59 17.57 10.74 -7.88
C VAL A 59 17.23 12.23 -7.89
N SER A 60 16.03 12.60 -7.41
CA SER A 60 15.62 14.00 -7.33
C SER A 60 16.47 14.82 -6.36
N LEU A 61 16.85 14.24 -5.22
CA LEU A 61 17.73 14.88 -4.24
C LEU A 61 19.12 15.13 -4.81
N LEU A 62 19.73 14.10 -5.42
CA LEU A 62 21.07 14.22 -6.03
C LEU A 62 21.11 15.30 -7.11
N ALA A 63 20.04 15.44 -7.89
CA ALA A 63 19.97 16.46 -8.91
C ALA A 63 19.74 17.88 -8.38
N VAL A 64 19.13 18.04 -7.21
CA VAL A 64 19.09 19.36 -6.56
C VAL A 64 20.47 19.71 -6.00
N LEU A 65 21.18 18.73 -5.43
CA LEU A 65 22.47 18.96 -4.75
C LEU A 65 23.64 19.17 -5.72
N PHE A 66 23.66 18.46 -6.85
CA PHE A 66 24.80 18.42 -7.78
C PHE A 66 24.43 18.84 -9.21
N GLY A 67 23.24 19.43 -9.40
CA GLY A 67 22.67 19.61 -10.72
C GLY A 67 23.20 20.82 -11.49
N ASP A 68 24.13 20.58 -12.42
CA ASP A 68 24.36 21.45 -13.58
C ASP A 68 23.28 21.23 -14.66
N GLU A 69 23.25 22.07 -15.70
CA GLU A 69 22.27 21.96 -16.80
C GLU A 69 22.25 20.56 -17.44
N ASN A 70 23.42 19.94 -17.60
CA ASN A 70 23.57 18.57 -18.12
C ASN A 70 23.02 17.48 -17.17
N ALA A 71 22.98 17.74 -15.87
CA ALA A 71 22.43 16.81 -14.89
C ALA A 71 20.91 16.67 -15.04
N THR A 72 20.22 17.70 -15.51
CA THR A 72 18.77 17.62 -15.72
C THR A 72 18.42 16.64 -16.85
N ALA A 73 19.20 16.62 -17.93
CA ALA A 73 19.02 15.68 -19.04
C ALA A 73 19.28 14.23 -18.61
N SER A 74 20.36 13.99 -17.85
CA SER A 74 20.70 12.65 -17.37
C SER A 74 19.65 12.07 -16.41
N MET A 75 18.99 12.91 -15.58
CA MET A 75 17.85 12.49 -14.77
C MET A 75 16.67 12.00 -15.59
N PHE A 76 16.29 12.75 -16.64
CA PHE A 76 15.17 12.34 -17.49
C PHE A 76 15.47 11.00 -18.17
N SER A 77 16.70 10.82 -18.65
CA SER A 77 17.15 9.53 -19.18
C SER A 77 17.06 8.41 -18.14
N PHE A 78 17.49 8.67 -16.89
CA PHE A 78 17.38 7.71 -15.81
C PHE A 78 15.93 7.36 -15.47
N LEU A 79 15.03 8.35 -15.38
CA LEU A 79 13.61 8.12 -15.10
C LEU A 79 12.93 7.31 -16.21
N VAL A 80 13.25 7.59 -17.47
CA VAL A 80 12.74 6.82 -18.61
C VAL A 80 13.24 5.37 -18.53
N LEU A 81 14.55 5.16 -18.35
CA LEU A 81 15.11 3.82 -18.20
C LEU A 81 14.51 3.07 -17.00
N PHE A 82 14.39 3.73 -15.85
CA PHE A 82 13.81 3.17 -14.65
C PHE A 82 12.33 2.80 -14.87
N SER A 83 11.57 3.64 -15.57
CA SER A 83 10.16 3.34 -15.90
C SER A 83 10.03 2.12 -16.82
N LEU A 84 10.91 1.97 -17.81
CA LEU A 84 10.95 0.81 -18.71
C LEU A 84 11.34 -0.49 -17.97
N ILE A 85 12.29 -0.39 -17.04
CA ILE A 85 12.70 -1.50 -16.18
C ILE A 85 11.51 -1.91 -15.28
N LEU A 86 10.87 -0.96 -14.61
CA LEU A 86 9.70 -1.24 -13.77
C LEU A 86 8.55 -1.85 -14.57
N TRP A 87 8.28 -1.34 -15.78
CA TRP A 87 7.25 -1.89 -16.65
C TRP A 87 7.46 -3.37 -16.96
N ASN A 88 8.72 -3.79 -17.16
CA ASN A 88 9.06 -5.20 -17.43
C ASN A 88 9.09 -6.06 -16.16
N ILE A 89 9.59 -5.51 -15.05
CA ILE A 89 9.78 -6.26 -13.79
C ILE A 89 8.47 -6.40 -13.03
N TYR A 90 7.63 -5.37 -12.99
CA TYR A 90 6.39 -5.34 -12.21
C TYR A 90 5.48 -6.55 -12.44
N PRO A 91 5.11 -6.94 -13.68
CA PRO A 91 4.26 -8.10 -13.90
C PRO A 91 4.92 -9.40 -13.42
N ARG A 92 6.23 -9.56 -13.65
CA ARG A 92 6.99 -10.75 -13.19
C ARG A 92 7.03 -10.84 -11.68
N LEU A 93 7.28 -9.71 -11.02
CA LEU A 93 7.32 -9.62 -9.56
C LEU A 93 5.94 -9.89 -8.96
N LYS A 94 4.88 -9.42 -9.61
CA LYS A 94 3.50 -9.71 -9.20
C LYS A 94 3.21 -11.20 -9.27
N THR A 95 3.47 -11.85 -10.40
CA THR A 95 3.30 -13.31 -10.54
C THR A 95 4.13 -14.08 -9.51
N PHE A 96 5.36 -13.63 -9.25
CA PHE A 96 6.21 -14.23 -8.22
C PHE A 96 5.64 -14.04 -6.81
N ALA A 97 5.10 -12.87 -6.50
CA ALA A 97 4.45 -12.58 -5.22
C ALA A 97 3.19 -13.41 -5.02
N ASP A 98 2.40 -13.62 -6.08
CA ASP A 98 1.22 -14.48 -6.06
C ASP A 98 1.59 -15.96 -5.76
N ASN A 99 2.76 -16.42 -6.23
CA ASN A 99 3.28 -17.76 -5.96
C ASN A 99 3.94 -17.91 -4.57
N HIS A 100 4.50 -16.84 -4.01
CA HIS A 100 5.17 -16.83 -2.71
C HIS A 100 4.59 -15.79 -1.74
N PRO A 101 3.30 -15.89 -1.40
CA PRO A 101 2.60 -14.87 -0.62
C PRO A 101 3.26 -14.64 0.74
N HIS A 102 3.76 -15.68 1.41
CA HIS A 102 4.36 -15.60 2.74
C HIS A 102 5.56 -14.64 2.83
N ILE A 103 6.34 -14.46 1.76
CA ILE A 103 7.52 -13.58 1.75
C ILE A 103 7.09 -12.12 1.62
N PHE A 104 6.16 -11.85 0.70
CA PHE A 104 5.74 -10.49 0.35
C PHE A 104 4.65 -9.94 1.27
N MET A 105 3.99 -10.81 2.04
CA MET A 105 2.97 -10.43 2.99
C MET A 105 3.52 -10.05 4.37
N ALA A 106 4.82 -10.24 4.66
CA ALA A 106 5.39 -10.10 6.00
C ALA A 106 5.12 -8.75 6.72
N LEU A 107 4.79 -7.69 5.98
CA LEU A 107 4.50 -6.36 6.51
C LEU A 107 3.30 -5.71 5.82
N PRO A 108 2.47 -4.94 6.56
CA PRO A 108 2.50 -4.73 8.02
C PRO A 108 1.93 -5.93 8.81
N ARG A 109 2.33 -6.10 10.08
CA ARG A 109 1.95 -7.29 10.89
C ARG A 109 0.45 -7.51 11.01
N TRP A 110 -0.31 -6.43 11.26
CA TRP A 110 -1.78 -6.50 11.35
C TRP A 110 -2.42 -7.07 10.08
N TYR A 111 -1.82 -6.84 8.92
CA TYR A 111 -2.37 -7.31 7.64
C TYR A 111 -2.22 -8.81 7.48
N VAL A 112 -1.07 -9.35 7.90
CA VAL A 112 -0.82 -10.80 7.95
C VAL A 112 -1.83 -11.46 8.87
N GLU A 113 -1.95 -10.93 10.09
CA GLU A 113 -2.83 -11.47 11.11
C GLU A 113 -4.29 -11.42 10.69
N LEU A 114 -4.74 -10.32 10.07
CA LEU A 114 -6.09 -10.22 9.51
C LEU A 114 -6.34 -11.32 8.49
N ARG A 115 -5.43 -11.53 7.52
CA ARG A 115 -5.60 -12.57 6.51
C ARG A 115 -5.58 -13.99 7.07
N MET A 116 -4.76 -14.25 8.08
CA MET A 116 -4.70 -15.57 8.71
C MET A 116 -6.01 -15.92 9.42
N ARG A 117 -6.70 -14.90 9.97
CA ARG A 117 -7.93 -15.07 10.74
C ARG A 117 -9.21 -15.03 9.90
N THR A 118 -9.14 -14.50 8.68
CA THR A 118 -10.35 -14.17 7.91
C THR A 118 -10.36 -14.72 6.50
N SER A 119 -11.53 -15.17 6.07
CA SER A 119 -11.76 -15.59 4.68
C SER A 119 -11.73 -14.39 3.72
N ARG A 120 -11.72 -14.67 2.40
CA ARG A 120 -11.74 -13.61 1.38
C ARG A 120 -13.02 -12.77 1.45
N ASP A 121 -14.16 -13.41 1.70
CA ASP A 121 -15.46 -12.74 1.74
C ASP A 121 -15.65 -11.92 3.02
N GLU A 122 -15.09 -12.38 4.13
CA GLU A 122 -15.00 -11.62 5.37
C GLU A 122 -14.16 -10.35 5.19
N ARG A 123 -12.98 -10.45 4.55
CA ARG A 123 -12.11 -9.28 4.29
C ARG A 123 -12.77 -8.25 3.38
N ARG A 124 -13.55 -8.69 2.40
CA ARG A 124 -14.38 -7.81 1.56
C ARG A 124 -15.41 -7.06 2.40
N ARG A 125 -16.14 -7.76 3.27
CA ARG A 125 -17.11 -7.15 4.18
C ARG A 125 -16.45 -6.11 5.08
N LEU A 126 -15.30 -6.44 5.66
CA LEU A 126 -14.51 -5.51 6.46
C LEU A 126 -14.11 -4.26 5.65
N ALA A 127 -13.69 -4.42 4.40
CA ALA A 127 -13.37 -3.29 3.54
C ALA A 127 -14.57 -2.38 3.26
N TYR A 128 -15.73 -2.96 2.93
CA TYR A 128 -16.95 -2.17 2.72
C TYR A 128 -17.38 -1.43 3.98
N MET A 129 -17.32 -2.08 5.14
CA MET A 129 -17.67 -1.43 6.41
C MET A 129 -16.66 -0.35 6.78
N TRP A 130 -15.37 -0.59 6.56
CA TRP A 130 -14.31 0.40 6.79
C TRP A 130 -14.56 1.69 6.00
N LEU A 131 -14.97 1.57 4.73
CA LEU A 131 -15.22 2.73 3.87
C LEU A 131 -16.42 3.57 4.32
N ARG A 132 -17.33 3.00 5.10
CA ARG A 132 -18.50 3.71 5.66
C ARG A 132 -18.20 4.36 7.01
N LEU A 133 -17.08 4.06 7.64
CA LEU A 133 -16.73 4.64 8.93
C LEU A 133 -16.41 6.14 8.80
N PRO A 134 -16.78 6.96 9.81
CA PRO A 134 -16.33 8.36 9.86
C PRO A 134 -14.81 8.42 10.00
N LEU A 135 -14.20 9.49 9.46
CA LEU A 135 -12.75 9.68 9.44
C LEU A 135 -12.11 9.61 10.84
N SER A 136 -12.79 10.15 11.86
CA SER A 136 -12.33 10.09 13.26
C SER A 136 -12.15 8.65 13.76
N MET A 137 -13.11 7.77 13.43
CA MET A 137 -13.06 6.37 13.83
C MET A 137 -12.00 5.61 13.03
N GLN A 138 -11.86 5.90 11.72
CA GLN A 138 -10.78 5.32 10.91
C GLN A 138 -9.39 5.64 11.48
N LEU A 139 -9.16 6.87 11.94
CA LEU A 139 -7.89 7.29 12.54
C LEU A 139 -7.62 6.59 13.89
N HIS A 140 -8.65 6.45 14.71
CA HIS A 140 -8.53 5.74 16.00
C HIS A 140 -8.16 4.27 15.79
N LEU A 141 -8.90 3.58 14.91
CA LEU A 141 -8.64 2.17 14.57
C LEU A 141 -7.32 1.99 13.81
N SER A 142 -6.90 2.97 13.00
CA SER A 142 -5.62 2.87 12.30
C SER A 142 -4.42 2.97 13.24
N THR A 143 -4.56 3.68 14.36
CA THR A 143 -3.49 3.85 15.35
C THR A 143 -3.37 2.68 16.33
N ASN A 144 -4.48 2.01 16.66
CA ASN A 144 -4.51 0.89 17.61
C ASN A 144 -4.94 -0.42 16.93
N ASP A 145 -3.98 -1.33 16.73
CA ASP A 145 -4.22 -2.63 16.11
C ASP A 145 -5.23 -3.48 16.90
N HIS A 146 -5.17 -3.46 18.23
CA HIS A 146 -6.11 -4.21 19.05
C HIS A 146 -7.54 -3.69 18.87
N ALA A 147 -7.74 -2.37 18.90
CA ALA A 147 -9.06 -1.78 18.64
C ALA A 147 -9.58 -2.08 17.23
N PHE A 148 -8.68 -2.09 16.24
CA PHE A 148 -9.01 -2.51 14.88
C PHE A 148 -9.50 -3.96 14.81
N PHE A 149 -8.82 -4.89 15.48
CA PHE A 149 -9.24 -6.30 15.49
C PHE A 149 -10.56 -6.51 16.24
N HIS A 150 -10.78 -5.83 17.38
CA HIS A 150 -12.08 -5.87 18.06
C HIS A 150 -13.21 -5.36 17.17
N TRP A 151 -12.99 -4.25 16.46
CA TRP A 151 -13.97 -3.76 15.49
C TRP A 151 -14.20 -4.76 14.35
N ALA A 152 -13.14 -5.38 13.83
CA ALA A 152 -13.26 -6.37 12.78
C ALA A 152 -14.08 -7.59 13.25
N ASP A 153 -13.76 -8.13 14.43
CA ASP A 153 -14.48 -9.26 15.03
C ASP A 153 -15.97 -8.95 15.22
N LEU A 154 -16.31 -7.75 15.70
CA LEU A 154 -17.71 -7.30 15.82
C LEU A 154 -18.43 -7.28 14.47
N VAL A 155 -17.78 -6.77 13.42
CA VAL A 155 -18.35 -6.76 12.07
C VAL A 155 -18.59 -8.18 11.57
N LEU A 156 -17.65 -9.10 11.80
CA LEU A 156 -17.76 -10.48 11.35
C LEU A 156 -18.86 -11.24 12.09
N ILE A 157 -18.94 -11.12 13.42
CA ILE A 157 -19.99 -11.74 14.24
C ILE A 157 -21.38 -11.21 13.81
N SER A 158 -21.50 -9.91 13.57
CA SER A 158 -22.77 -9.32 13.10
C SER A 158 -23.23 -9.85 11.74
N ALA A 159 -22.29 -10.29 10.90
CA ALA A 159 -22.59 -10.86 9.58
C ALA A 159 -22.96 -12.34 9.67
N VAL A 160 -22.28 -13.12 10.51
CA VAL A 160 -22.54 -14.57 10.70
C VAL A 160 -23.93 -14.81 11.32
N GLY A 161 -24.40 -13.92 12.20
CA GLY A 161 -25.75 -14.03 12.77
C GLY A 161 -26.89 -14.00 11.74
N TYR A 162 -26.64 -13.51 10.53
CA TYR A 162 -27.64 -13.41 9.46
C TYR A 162 -27.74 -14.70 8.62
N ASP A 163 -26.66 -15.48 8.51
CA ASP A 163 -26.61 -16.68 7.66
C ASP A 163 -27.26 -17.93 8.31
N TYR A 164 -27.68 -17.84 9.59
CA TYR A 164 -28.32 -18.94 10.34
C TYR A 164 -29.85 -18.79 10.51
N GLU A 165 -30.44 -17.69 10.04
CA GLU A 165 -31.89 -17.44 10.15
C GLU A 165 -32.68 -17.67 8.84
N GLU A 166 -32.02 -18.16 7.78
CA GLU A 166 -32.65 -18.67 6.55
C GLU A 166 -32.57 -20.21 6.44
#